data_AF-A0A828Z003-F1
#
_entry.id   AF-A0A828Z003-F1
#
_cell.length_a   1.000
_cell.length_b   1.000
_cell.length_c   1.000
_cell.angle_alpha   90.00
_cell.angle_beta   90.00
_cell.angle_gamma   90.00
#
_symmetry.space_group_name_H-M   'P 1'
#
loop_
_entity.id
_entity.type
_entity.pdbx_description
1 polymer ?
#
loop_
_entity_poly.entity_id
_entity_poly.type
_entity_poly.pdbx_seq_one_letter_code
_entity_poly.pdbx_strand_id
1 'polypeptide(L)'
;MYFKELDEVNATQIYSLVTKEESKWSSWIGDGIVEKPSLTLLSDKVYRKKSDPESRVNCLLETSHYQVITHPETHKILRRVLTDRF
;
A
#
# COMPACT_ATOMS: atom_id res chain seq x y z
N MET A 1 0.65 11.24 12.45
CA MET A 1 -0.75 11.67 12.71
C MET A 1 -1.42 11.91 11.36
N TYR A 2 -2.75 11.80 11.26
CA TYR A 2 -3.52 12.05 10.03
C TYR A 2 -4.59 13.09 10.34
N PHE A 3 -4.77 14.10 9.48
CA PHE A 3 -5.56 15.31 9.72
C PHE A 3 -6.66 15.52 8.67
N LYS A 4 -7.15 14.43 8.06
CA LYS A 4 -8.24 14.45 7.05
C LYS A 4 -7.84 15.06 5.70
N GLU A 5 -6.56 15.33 5.48
CA GLU A 5 -6.05 15.94 4.26
C GLU A 5 -6.24 15.08 3.00
N LEU A 6 -6.56 13.79 3.16
CA LEU A 6 -6.81 12.85 2.07
C LEU A 6 -8.29 12.42 1.97
N ASP A 7 -9.20 12.95 2.80
CA ASP A 7 -10.59 12.47 2.89
C ASP A 7 -11.36 12.70 1.58
N GLU A 8 -11.15 13.84 0.93
CA GLU A 8 -11.80 14.18 -0.36
C GLU A 8 -10.94 13.80 -1.57
N VAL A 9 -9.70 13.35 -1.36
CA VAL A 9 -8.80 12.99 -2.46
C VAL A 9 -9.18 11.60 -2.98
N ASN A 10 -9.44 11.50 -4.28
CA ASN A 10 -9.51 10.21 -4.95
C ASN A 10 -8.08 9.67 -5.10
N ALA A 11 -7.65 8.83 -4.16
CA ALA A 11 -6.32 8.24 -4.14
C ALA A 11 -6.37 6.74 -3.86
N THR A 12 -5.30 6.08 -4.29
CA THR A 12 -5.04 4.64 -4.14
C THR A 12 -3.66 4.49 -3.52
N GLN A 13 -3.53 3.54 -2.61
CA GLN A 13 -2.27 3.18 -1.97
C GLN A 13 -1.70 1.91 -2.58
N ILE A 14 -0.39 1.94 -2.82
CA ILE A 14 0.43 0.77 -3.12
C ILE A 14 1.52 0.73 -2.05
N TYR A 15 1.68 -0.41 -1.39
CA TYR A 15 2.80 -0.65 -0.46
C TYR A 15 3.34 -2.06 -0.69
N SER A 16 4.58 -2.31 -0.27
CA SER A 16 5.19 -3.64 -0.35
C SER A 16 5.42 -4.24 1.02
N LEU A 17 5.53 -5.57 1.05
CA LEU A 17 5.98 -6.34 2.20
C LEU A 17 6.91 -7.43 1.69
N VAL A 18 8.05 -7.60 2.36
CA VAL A 18 8.98 -8.70 2.06
C VAL A 18 8.35 -10.05 2.40
N THR A 19 7.54 -10.11 3.45
CA THR A 19 6.80 -11.32 3.83
C THR A 19 5.48 -10.97 4.50
N LYS A 20 4.50 -11.86 4.36
CA LYS A 20 3.20 -11.77 5.05
C LYS A 20 3.25 -12.31 6.47
N GLU A 21 4.12 -13.29 6.73
CA GLU A 21 4.14 -14.02 7.98
C GLU A 21 5.02 -13.35 9.03
N GLU A 22 4.44 -13.19 10.22
CA GLU A 22 5.17 -12.74 11.40
C GLU A 22 5.93 -13.89 12.04
N SER A 23 7.20 -14.03 11.67
CA SER A 23 8.08 -14.98 12.34
C SER A 23 8.53 -14.42 13.70
N LYS A 24 8.65 -15.29 14.71
CA LYS A 24 9.15 -14.94 16.06
C LYS A 24 10.55 -14.30 16.06
N TRP A 25 11.28 -14.36 14.94
CA TRP A 25 12.66 -13.91 14.79
C TRP A 25 12.81 -12.65 13.94
N SER A 26 11.71 -12.10 13.42
CA SER A 26 11.71 -10.91 12.56
C SER A 26 10.70 -9.91 13.09
N SER A 27 11.08 -9.17 14.13
CA SER A 27 10.27 -8.07 14.67
C SER A 27 10.15 -6.88 13.71
N TRP A 28 10.86 -6.91 12.57
CA TRP A 28 10.96 -5.82 11.58
C TRP A 28 10.30 -6.23 10.26
N ILE A 29 9.03 -6.65 10.31
CA ILE A 29 8.30 -7.03 9.10
C ILE A 29 7.76 -5.76 8.45
N GLY A 30 8.18 -5.56 7.23
CA GLY A 30 7.95 -4.37 6.44
C GLY A 30 8.47 -4.61 5.02
N ASP A 31 8.86 -3.55 4.34
CA ASP A 31 9.45 -3.63 2.99
C ASP A 31 11.00 -3.70 3.01
N GLY A 32 11.59 -3.95 4.18
CA GLY A 32 13.04 -3.96 4.39
C GLY A 32 13.64 -2.60 4.80
N ILE A 33 12.86 -1.52 4.74
CA ILE A 33 13.25 -0.17 5.21
C ILE A 33 12.22 0.40 6.18
N VAL A 34 10.95 0.29 5.81
CA VAL A 34 9.81 0.83 6.56
C VAL A 34 9.02 -0.31 7.18
N GLU A 35 8.74 -0.20 8.48
CA GLU A 35 7.96 -1.20 9.20
C GLU A 35 6.48 -1.21 8.78
N LYS A 36 5.87 -2.40 8.80
CA LYS A 36 4.47 -2.63 8.42
C LYS A 36 3.47 -1.68 9.10
N PRO A 37 3.55 -1.37 10.41
CA PRO A 37 2.60 -0.41 11.02
C PRO A 37 2.63 0.97 10.38
N SER A 38 3.79 1.41 9.90
CA SER A 38 3.93 2.67 9.17
C SER A 38 3.33 2.57 7.76
N LEU A 39 3.63 1.46 7.06
CA LEU A 39 3.11 1.20 5.71
C LEU A 39 1.58 1.11 5.67
N THR A 40 0.94 0.51 6.68
CA THR A 40 -0.51 0.30 6.68
C THR A 40 -1.31 1.42 7.35
N LEU A 41 -0.65 2.40 7.99
CA LEU A 41 -1.31 3.44 8.77
C LEU A 41 -2.40 4.18 7.99
N LEU A 42 -2.10 4.60 6.75
CA LEU A 42 -3.06 5.29 5.90
C LEU A 42 -4.06 4.32 5.25
N SER A 43 -3.70 3.05 5.04
CA SER A 43 -4.65 2.02 4.61
C SER A 43 -5.81 1.95 5.59
N ASP A 44 -5.49 1.85 6.88
CA ASP A 44 -6.47 1.68 7.96
C ASP A 44 -7.24 2.96 8.27
N LYS A 45 -6.56 4.11 8.23
CA LYS A 45 -7.18 5.39 8.60
C LYS A 45 -8.01 6.01 7.49
N VAL A 46 -7.63 5.79 6.23
CA VAL A 46 -8.15 6.53 5.06
C VAL A 46 -8.73 5.58 4.03
N TYR A 47 -7.88 4.77 3.39
CA TYR A 47 -8.22 4.16 2.10
C TYR A 47 -9.23 3.01 2.22
N ARG A 48 -9.17 2.20 3.29
CA ARG A 48 -10.15 1.13 3.55
C ARG A 48 -11.54 1.64 3.95
N LYS A 49 -11.66 2.92 4.29
CA LYS A 49 -12.94 3.56 4.65
C LYS A 49 -13.62 4.23 3.46
N LYS A 50 -12.91 4.37 2.33
CA LYS A 50 -13.47 4.92 1.08
C LYS A 50 -14.26 3.83 0.35
N SER A 51 -15.10 4.26 -0.60
CA SER A 51 -15.79 3.33 -1.50
C SER A 51 -14.80 2.46 -2.26
N ASP A 52 -15.16 1.19 -2.45
CA ASP A 52 -14.34 0.18 -3.13
C ASP A 52 -12.92 0.02 -2.51
N PRO A 53 -12.84 -0.42 -1.24
CA PRO A 53 -11.57 -0.48 -0.51
C PRO A 53 -10.55 -1.46 -1.12
N GLU A 54 -11.02 -2.55 -1.74
CA GLU A 54 -10.17 -3.58 -2.33
C GLU A 54 -9.41 -3.08 -3.57
N SER A 55 -9.98 -2.13 -4.34
CA SER A 55 -9.24 -1.51 -5.45
C SER A 55 -8.29 -0.40 -5.01
N ARG A 56 -8.47 0.12 -3.78
CA ARG A 56 -7.72 1.26 -3.23
C ARG A 56 -6.48 0.89 -2.44
N VAL A 57 -6.40 -0.30 -1.87
CA VAL A 57 -5.24 -0.72 -1.07
C VAL A 57 -4.60 -1.95 -1.69
N ASN A 58 -3.41 -1.77 -2.25
CA ASN A 58 -2.72 -2.83 -2.98
C ASN A 58 -1.42 -3.17 -2.24
N CYS A 59 -1.29 -4.43 -1.79
CA CYS A 59 -0.11 -4.95 -1.14
C CYS A 59 0.70 -5.79 -2.11
N LEU A 60 1.98 -5.44 -2.30
CA LEU A 60 2.94 -6.20 -3.09
C LEU A 60 3.74 -7.09 -2.15
N LEU A 61 3.41 -8.38 -2.13
CA LEU A 61 4.14 -9.36 -1.32
C LEU A 61 5.49 -9.69 -1.97
N GLU A 62 6.40 -10.25 -1.18
CA GLU A 62 7.73 -10.68 -1.61
C GLU A 62 8.52 -9.57 -2.31
N THR A 63 8.24 -8.32 -1.91
CA THR A 63 8.75 -7.11 -2.56
C THR A 63 9.40 -6.21 -1.52
N SER A 64 10.60 -5.72 -1.83
CA SER A 64 11.30 -4.73 -0.99
C SER A 64 10.96 -3.29 -1.37
N HIS A 65 11.34 -2.35 -0.51
CA HIS A 65 11.15 -0.91 -0.69
C HIS A 65 11.62 -0.42 -2.07
N TYR A 66 12.80 -0.87 -2.49
CA TYR A 66 13.45 -0.46 -3.74
C TYR A 66 12.78 -1.01 -5.00
N GLN A 67 11.93 -2.04 -4.85
CA GLN A 67 11.28 -2.71 -5.97
C GLN A 67 9.85 -2.25 -6.20
N VAL A 68 9.24 -1.50 -5.26
CA VAL A 68 7.83 -1.07 -5.34
C VAL A 68 7.50 -0.42 -6.68
N ILE A 69 8.31 0.54 -7.13
CA ILE A 69 8.02 1.30 -8.35
C ILE A 69 8.20 0.45 -9.61
N THR A 70 9.17 -0.45 -9.63
CA THR A 70 9.48 -1.30 -10.79
C THR A 70 8.71 -2.62 -10.81
N HIS A 71 7.93 -2.91 -9.76
CA HIS A 71 7.15 -4.13 -9.66
C HIS A 71 6.07 -4.18 -10.76
N PRO A 72 5.93 -5.30 -11.52
CA PRO A 72 4.97 -5.38 -12.62
C PRO A 72 3.52 -5.06 -12.23
N GLU A 73 3.09 -5.46 -11.03
CA GLU A 73 1.75 -5.14 -10.53
C GLU A 73 1.56 -3.64 -10.29
N THR A 74 2.60 -2.90 -9.91
CA THR A 74 2.51 -1.44 -9.77
C THR A 74 2.09 -0.80 -11.07
N HIS A 75 2.67 -1.22 -12.20
CA HIS A 75 2.29 -0.72 -13.52
C HIS A 75 0.83 -1.05 -13.87
N LYS A 76 0.36 -2.25 -13.53
CA LYS A 76 -1.05 -2.65 -13.75
C LYS A 76 -2.01 -1.81 -12.92
N ILE A 77 -1.69 -1.60 -11.63
CA ILE A 77 -2.48 -0.78 -10.72
C ILE A 77 -2.51 0.68 -11.21
N LEU A 78 -1.35 1.23 -11.59
CA LEU A 78 -1.26 2.59 -12.14
C LEU A 78 -2.12 2.74 -13.39
N ARG A 79 -2.05 1.78 -14.32
CA ARG A 79 -2.91 1.80 -15.52
C ARG A 79 -4.39 1.80 -15.15
N ARG A 80 -4.83 0.91 -14.26
CA ARG A 80 -6.22 0.88 -13.77
C ARG A 80 -6.63 2.24 -13.19
N VAL A 81 -5.84 2.77 -12.24
CA VAL A 81 -6.15 4.04 -11.56
C VAL A 81 -6.21 5.23 -12.51
N LEU A 82 -5.39 5.22 -13.57
CA LEU A 82 -5.37 6.30 -14.56
C LEU A 82 -6.45 6.14 -15.64
N THR A 83 -6.78 4.90 -16.03
CA THR A 83 -7.81 4.63 -17.05
C THR A 83 -9.22 4.74 -16.49
N ASP A 84 -9.49 4.31 -15.25
CA ASP A 84 -10.81 4.44 -14.60
C ASP A 84 -11.23 5.92 -14.38
N ARG A 85 -10.38 6.88 -14.76
CA ARG A 85 -10.57 8.33 -14.60
C ARG A 85 -10.85 9.07 -15.91
N PHE A 86 -10.91 8.37 -17.04
CA PHE A 86 -11.32 8.89 -18.35
C PHE A 86 -12.51 8.10 -18.88
#